data_AF-A0A2P4PEV4-F1
#
_entry.id   AF-A0A2P4PEV4-F1
#
_cell.length_a   1.000
_cell.length_b   1.000
_cell.length_c   1.000
_cell.angle_alpha   90.00
_cell.angle_beta   90.00
_cell.angle_gamma   90.00
#
_symmetry.space_group_name_H-M   'P 1'
#
loop_
_entity.id
_entity.type
_entity.pdbx_description
1 polymer ?
#
loop_
_entity_poly.entity_id
_entity_poly.type
_entity_poly.pdbx_seq_one_letter_code
_entity_poly.pdbx_strand_id
1 'polypeptide(L)'
;MSNATSITLKPSTSNKFSSLKRPTHEILRRLLVHSDGRDKFLKIIQYFGKIILWTHIGKNKSKYPKLYPRLIAMTSQFSNTRKIIRLAHFLEPYSDLNDYVTGARNPSSIVRPYEKFVYYLGFINSITSILNDFFDDLYCLGKVGILDKSVAKRAEPIAIKLWFLNIIMDIHEVIFRIWYLNEQTKKSKGKLSENDIEKLKDKKYWLYASLVKLSMDFSFCGYDLFECTFSDGVQAVTGFVAGMLSRYQFSHLWS
;
A
#
# COMPACT_ATOMS: atom_id res chain seq x y z
N MET A 1 -52.08 48.97 21.11
CA MET A 1 -52.21 47.74 21.91
C MET A 1 -52.58 46.59 20.98
N SER A 2 -51.84 45.48 21.10
CA SER A 2 -52.11 44.10 20.66
C SER A 2 -52.12 43.68 19.17
N ASN A 3 -51.01 43.00 18.83
CA ASN A 3 -50.74 41.88 17.91
C ASN A 3 -51.90 41.01 17.35
N ALA A 4 -51.73 40.60 16.09
CA ALA A 4 -51.80 39.21 15.59
C ALA A 4 -51.36 39.20 14.10
N THR A 5 -50.11 38.89 13.78
CA THR A 5 -49.58 37.58 13.34
C THR A 5 -50.37 36.91 12.20
N SER A 6 -49.95 37.15 10.95
CA SER A 6 -50.21 36.26 9.82
C SER A 6 -48.91 36.00 9.08
N ILE A 7 -48.40 34.78 9.27
CA ILE A 7 -47.19 34.23 8.66
C ILE A 7 -47.57 33.75 7.26
N THR A 8 -47.12 34.46 6.22
CA THR A 8 -47.18 33.98 4.83
C THR A 8 -46.04 32.99 4.59
N LEU A 9 -46.41 31.70 4.52
CA LEU A 9 -45.57 30.58 4.10
C LEU A 9 -45.01 30.80 2.69
N LYS A 10 -43.68 30.87 2.58
CA LYS A 10 -42.95 30.77 1.32
C LYS A 10 -42.93 29.28 0.89
N PRO A 11 -43.17 28.93 -0.39
CA PRO A 11 -43.14 27.54 -0.83
C PRO A 11 -41.72 26.99 -0.77
N SER A 12 -41.60 25.79 -0.19
CA SER A 12 -40.40 24.97 -0.16
C SER A 12 -39.91 24.70 -1.59
N THR A 13 -38.71 25.20 -1.90
CA THR A 13 -37.94 24.75 -3.06
C THR A 13 -37.72 23.25 -2.96
N SER A 14 -38.34 22.53 -3.88
CA SER A 14 -38.19 21.10 -4.10
C SER A 14 -36.71 20.71 -4.11
N ASN A 15 -36.31 19.90 -3.14
CA ASN A 15 -35.08 19.12 -3.18
C ASN A 15 -35.11 18.24 -4.43
N LYS A 16 -34.44 18.69 -5.50
CA LYS A 16 -33.96 17.80 -6.55
C LYS A 16 -32.91 16.90 -5.93
N PHE A 17 -33.35 15.79 -5.34
CA PHE A 17 -32.51 14.62 -5.13
C PHE A 17 -32.19 14.05 -6.51
N SER A 18 -31.18 14.62 -7.17
CA SER A 18 -30.53 13.96 -8.29
C SER A 18 -29.87 12.70 -7.73
N SER A 19 -30.49 11.56 -8.01
CA SER A 19 -29.90 10.24 -7.83
C SER A 19 -28.69 10.10 -8.76
N LEU A 20 -27.55 10.68 -8.37
CA LEU A 20 -26.27 10.30 -8.97
C LEU A 20 -26.05 8.83 -8.59
N LYS A 21 -26.20 7.94 -9.57
CA LYS A 21 -25.59 6.60 -9.56
C LYS A 21 -24.09 6.81 -9.28
N ARG A 22 -23.70 6.76 -8.01
CA ARG A 22 -22.28 6.75 -7.65
C ARG A 22 -21.70 5.48 -8.24
N PRO A 23 -20.64 5.57 -9.05
CA PRO A 23 -20.16 4.40 -9.75
C PRO A 23 -19.56 3.42 -8.73
N THR A 24 -19.93 2.15 -8.81
CA THR A 24 -19.63 1.10 -7.82
C THR A 24 -18.14 1.01 -7.47
N HIS A 25 -17.26 1.36 -8.41
CA HIS A 25 -15.81 1.38 -8.20
C HIS A 25 -15.36 2.39 -7.14
N GLU A 26 -16.01 3.55 -7.01
CA GLU A 26 -15.65 4.54 -5.98
C GLU A 26 -16.01 4.08 -4.57
N ILE A 27 -17.15 3.40 -4.44
CA ILE A 27 -17.61 2.82 -3.17
C ILE A 27 -16.65 1.70 -2.77
N LEU A 28 -16.29 0.83 -3.71
CA LEU A 28 -15.34 -0.25 -3.50
C LEU A 28 -13.95 0.28 -3.13
N ARG A 29 -13.46 1.33 -3.81
CA ARG A 29 -12.21 2.02 -3.47
C ARG A 29 -12.21 2.57 -2.04
N ARG A 30 -13.31 3.20 -1.60
CA ARG A 30 -13.41 3.71 -0.21
C ARG A 30 -13.40 2.57 0.82
N LEU A 31 -14.02 1.44 0.51
CA LEU A 31 -13.99 0.26 1.36
C LEU A 31 -12.58 -0.35 1.42
N LEU A 32 -11.85 -0.36 0.30
CA LEU A 32 -10.45 -0.81 0.23
C LEU A 32 -9.53 0.09 1.06
N VAL A 33 -9.64 1.41 0.94
CA VAL A 33 -8.84 2.37 1.74
C VAL A 33 -9.07 2.21 3.24
N HIS A 34 -10.31 1.96 3.67
CA HIS A 34 -10.61 1.67 5.07
C HIS A 34 -10.05 0.30 5.51
N SER A 35 -10.00 -0.66 4.60
CA SER A 35 -9.46 -2.01 4.83
C SER A 35 -7.93 -1.99 4.98
N ASP A 36 -7.28 -1.02 4.34
CA ASP A 36 -5.83 -0.80 4.36
C ASP A 36 -5.26 -0.48 5.76
N GLY A 37 -5.96 0.36 6.53
CA GLY A 37 -5.61 0.64 7.92
C GLY A 37 -5.73 -0.59 8.83
N ARG A 38 -6.70 -1.48 8.54
CA ARG A 38 -6.90 -2.74 9.26
C ARG A 38 -5.81 -3.74 8.93
N ASP A 39 -5.45 -3.91 7.66
CA ASP A 39 -4.33 -4.78 7.25
C ASP A 39 -3.02 -4.40 7.96
N LYS A 40 -2.68 -3.10 7.97
CA LYS A 40 -1.47 -2.59 8.64
C LYS A 40 -1.46 -2.92 10.14
N PHE A 41 -2.59 -2.79 10.82
CA PHE A 41 -2.72 -3.16 12.23
C PHE A 41 -2.55 -4.68 12.45
N LEU A 42 -3.19 -5.50 11.63
CA LEU A 42 -3.06 -6.96 11.70
C LEU A 42 -1.62 -7.41 11.41
N LYS A 43 -0.89 -6.71 10.51
CA LYS A 43 0.54 -6.95 10.24
C LYS A 43 1.36 -6.76 11.51
N ILE A 44 1.12 -5.68 12.26
CA ILE A 44 1.83 -5.42 13.53
C ILE A 44 1.60 -6.55 14.53
N ILE A 45 0.35 -6.96 14.76
CA ILE A 45 0.02 -8.04 15.70
C ILE A 45 0.67 -9.36 15.26
N GLN A 46 0.60 -9.67 13.96
CA GLN A 46 1.18 -10.88 13.40
C GLN A 46 2.70 -10.94 13.60
N TYR A 47 3.42 -9.89 13.21
CA TYR A 47 4.88 -9.88 13.30
C TYR A 47 5.38 -9.75 14.74
N PHE A 48 4.63 -9.06 15.62
CA PHE A 48 4.88 -9.08 17.06
C PHE A 48 4.76 -10.51 17.62
N GLY A 49 3.71 -11.25 17.25
CA GLY A 49 3.56 -12.66 17.61
C GLY A 49 4.71 -13.54 17.08
N LYS A 50 5.20 -13.30 15.86
CA LYS A 50 6.38 -13.98 15.30
C LYS A 50 7.66 -13.70 16.09
N ILE A 51 7.86 -12.46 16.56
CA ILE A 51 9.01 -12.10 17.40
C ILE A 51 8.97 -12.85 18.74
N ILE A 52 7.80 -12.94 19.38
CA ILE A 52 7.64 -13.71 20.63
C ILE A 52 7.89 -15.21 20.40
N LEU A 53 7.38 -15.75 19.28
CA LEU A 53 7.64 -17.13 18.87
C LEU A 53 9.15 -17.39 18.70
N TRP A 54 9.86 -16.49 18.01
CA TRP A 54 11.28 -16.67 17.73
C TRP A 54 12.17 -16.49 18.98
N THR A 55 11.89 -15.49 19.81
CA THR A 55 12.76 -15.13 20.96
C THR A 55 12.55 -15.99 22.19
N HIS A 56 11.30 -16.29 22.56
CA HIS A 56 10.99 -16.78 23.90
C HIS A 56 10.36 -18.17 23.92
N ILE A 57 9.42 -18.43 23.00
CA ILE A 57 8.60 -19.65 23.04
C ILE A 57 9.21 -20.76 22.17
N GLY A 58 9.76 -20.43 21.00
CA GLY A 58 10.34 -21.39 20.06
C GLY A 58 11.61 -22.07 20.58
N LYS A 59 12.36 -21.38 21.45
CA LYS A 59 13.54 -21.93 22.15
C LYS A 59 13.17 -22.79 23.37
N ASN A 60 11.98 -22.59 23.93
CA ASN A 60 11.51 -23.25 25.16
C ASN A 60 10.16 -23.96 24.96
N LYS A 61 10.03 -24.75 23.87
CA LYS A 61 8.76 -25.40 23.48
C LYS A 61 8.17 -26.28 24.59
N SER A 62 9.04 -26.98 25.33
CA SER A 62 8.66 -27.86 26.45
C SER A 62 8.07 -27.08 27.64
N LYS A 63 8.48 -25.83 27.85
CA LYS A 63 7.98 -24.96 28.93
C LYS A 63 6.59 -24.40 28.63
N TYR A 64 6.21 -24.32 27.34
CA TYR A 64 4.98 -23.67 26.89
C TYR A 64 4.18 -24.52 25.88
N PRO A 65 3.80 -25.77 26.22
CA PRO A 65 3.21 -26.71 25.28
C PRO A 65 1.84 -26.28 24.74
N LYS A 66 1.07 -25.52 25.53
CA LYS A 66 -0.24 -24.99 25.11
C LYS A 66 -0.15 -23.66 24.37
N LEU A 67 0.83 -22.82 24.69
CA LEU A 67 0.94 -21.46 24.16
C LEU A 67 1.62 -21.44 22.77
N TYR A 68 2.61 -22.30 22.55
CA TYR A 68 3.29 -22.43 21.26
C TYR A 68 2.35 -22.68 20.07
N PRO A 69 1.50 -23.74 20.06
CA PRO A 69 0.60 -24.00 18.94
C PRO A 69 -0.46 -22.91 18.78
N ARG A 70 -0.92 -22.29 19.88
CA ARG A 70 -1.89 -21.18 19.84
C ARG A 70 -1.31 -19.95 19.17
N LEU A 71 -0.07 -19.59 19.47
CA LEU A 71 0.58 -18.41 18.90
C LEU A 71 0.94 -18.63 17.41
N ILE A 72 1.30 -19.85 17.03
CA ILE A 72 1.45 -20.24 15.61
C ILE A 72 0.10 -20.12 14.88
N ALA A 73 -0.96 -20.68 15.45
CA ALA A 73 -2.29 -20.58 14.86
C ALA A 73 -2.71 -19.11 14.73
N MET A 74 -2.53 -18.30 15.78
CA MET A 74 -2.84 -16.87 15.77
C MET A 74 -2.10 -16.12 14.64
N THR A 75 -0.78 -16.27 14.55
CA THR A 75 0.02 -15.60 13.51
C THR A 75 -0.35 -16.06 12.10
N SER A 76 -0.71 -17.33 11.92
CA SER A 76 -1.21 -17.88 10.66
C SER A 76 -2.59 -17.30 10.29
N GLN A 77 -3.52 -17.25 11.24
CA GLN A 77 -4.86 -16.70 11.01
C GLN A 77 -4.81 -15.21 10.69
N PHE A 78 -4.02 -14.41 11.42
CA PHE A 78 -3.82 -13.00 11.07
C PHE A 78 -3.21 -12.81 9.68
N SER A 79 -2.28 -13.68 9.28
CA SER A 79 -1.74 -13.69 7.92
C SER A 79 -2.84 -13.94 6.87
N ASN A 80 -3.70 -14.93 7.11
CA ASN A 80 -4.79 -15.27 6.19
C ASN A 80 -5.84 -14.16 6.12
N THR A 81 -6.24 -13.60 7.27
CA THR A 81 -7.17 -12.47 7.33
C THR A 81 -6.64 -11.28 6.54
N ARG A 82 -5.34 -10.97 6.64
CA ARG A 82 -4.72 -9.90 5.85
C ARG A 82 -4.81 -10.13 4.35
N LYS A 83 -4.53 -11.35 3.88
CA LYS A 83 -4.68 -11.71 2.47
C LYS A 83 -6.13 -11.53 1.99
N ILE A 84 -7.10 -11.93 2.80
CA ILE A 84 -8.53 -11.76 2.50
C ILE A 84 -8.91 -10.27 2.43
N ILE A 85 -8.41 -9.45 3.37
CA ILE A 85 -8.65 -8.00 3.39
C ILE A 85 -8.08 -7.30 2.15
N ARG A 86 -7.01 -7.86 1.57
CA ARG A 86 -6.37 -7.37 0.35
C ARG A 86 -6.97 -7.92 -0.94
N LEU A 87 -8.02 -8.76 -0.87
CA LEU A 87 -8.67 -9.22 -2.09
C LEU A 87 -9.17 -8.03 -2.92
N ALA A 88 -8.98 -8.10 -4.24
CA ALA A 88 -9.32 -7.04 -5.18
C ALA A 88 -8.54 -5.72 -4.98
N HIS A 89 -7.34 -5.76 -4.38
CA HIS A 89 -6.48 -4.57 -4.28
C HIS A 89 -6.05 -4.01 -5.65
N PHE A 90 -6.11 -4.84 -6.71
CA PHE A 90 -5.81 -4.45 -8.10
C PHE A 90 -6.56 -3.21 -8.61
N LEU A 91 -7.65 -2.80 -7.93
CA LEU A 91 -8.39 -1.58 -8.23
C LEU A 91 -7.56 -0.30 -8.04
N GLU A 92 -6.60 -0.30 -7.12
CA GLU A 92 -5.69 0.84 -6.93
C GLU A 92 -4.75 1.01 -8.13
N PRO A 93 -3.93 0.01 -8.53
CA PRO A 93 -3.07 0.15 -9.71
C PRO A 93 -3.87 0.24 -11.02
N TYR A 94 -5.12 -0.23 -11.06
CA TYR A 94 -6.03 0.05 -12.18
C TYR A 94 -6.38 1.54 -12.30
N SER A 95 -6.62 2.23 -11.19
CA SER A 95 -6.82 3.68 -11.20
C SER A 95 -5.58 4.40 -11.72
N ASP A 96 -4.39 3.98 -11.30
CA ASP A 96 -3.13 4.54 -11.79
C ASP A 96 -2.95 4.31 -13.28
N LEU A 97 -3.24 3.09 -13.77
CA LEU A 97 -3.23 2.77 -15.20
C LEU A 97 -4.21 3.65 -15.98
N ASN A 98 -5.40 3.90 -15.45
CA ASN A 98 -6.39 4.77 -16.08
C ASN A 98 -5.87 6.21 -16.19
N ASP A 99 -5.12 6.73 -15.21
CA ASP A 99 -4.50 8.05 -15.31
C ASP A 99 -3.46 8.13 -16.45
N TYR A 100 -2.73 7.05 -16.70
CA TYR A 100 -1.82 6.96 -17.85
C TYR A 100 -2.56 6.90 -19.18
N VAL A 101 -3.63 6.10 -19.26
CA VAL A 101 -4.43 5.92 -20.50
C VAL A 101 -5.20 7.18 -20.87
N THR A 102 -5.77 7.87 -19.89
CA THR A 102 -6.49 9.15 -20.08
C THR A 102 -5.56 10.32 -20.35
N GLY A 103 -4.25 10.12 -20.21
CA GLY A 103 -3.25 11.16 -20.39
C GLY A 103 -3.15 12.16 -19.24
N ALA A 104 -3.80 11.90 -18.09
CA ALA A 104 -3.67 12.72 -16.89
C ALA A 104 -2.23 12.78 -16.37
N ARG A 105 -1.43 11.75 -16.63
CA ARG A 105 0.01 11.69 -16.32
C ARG A 105 0.92 12.08 -17.48
N ASN A 106 0.39 12.56 -18.61
CA ASN A 106 1.19 12.84 -19.79
C ASN A 106 2.32 13.83 -19.46
N PRO A 107 3.58 13.49 -19.79
CA PRO A 107 4.67 14.42 -19.60
C PRO A 107 4.49 15.62 -20.54
N SER A 108 4.83 16.83 -20.07
CA SER A 108 4.76 18.03 -20.90
C SER A 108 5.57 17.89 -22.20
N SER A 109 5.30 18.72 -23.21
CA SER A 109 5.98 18.62 -24.51
C SER A 109 7.49 18.92 -24.46
N ILE A 110 7.98 19.55 -23.38
CA ILE A 110 9.38 19.92 -23.16
C ILE A 110 9.95 19.05 -22.03
N VAL A 111 10.21 17.78 -22.31
CA VAL A 111 10.57 16.78 -21.29
C VAL A 111 11.86 16.06 -21.70
N ARG A 112 12.77 15.88 -20.75
CA ARG A 112 14.07 15.22 -21.00
C ARG A 112 13.86 13.75 -21.35
N PRO A 113 14.71 13.11 -22.17
CA PRO A 113 14.55 11.71 -22.57
C PRO A 113 14.38 10.73 -21.39
N TYR A 114 15.08 10.98 -20.27
CA TYR A 114 14.98 10.15 -19.07
C TYR A 114 13.62 10.25 -18.38
N GLU A 115 12.96 11.41 -18.41
CA GLU A 115 11.63 11.58 -17.81
C GLU A 115 10.57 10.79 -18.61
N LYS A 116 10.75 10.69 -19.94
CA LYS A 116 9.93 9.79 -20.78
C LYS A 116 10.16 8.32 -20.42
N PHE A 117 11.41 7.92 -20.21
CA PHE A 117 11.74 6.56 -19.77
C PHE A 117 11.06 6.22 -18.44
N VAL A 118 11.14 7.11 -17.45
CA VAL A 118 10.46 6.93 -16.15
C VAL A 118 8.94 6.87 -16.31
N TYR A 119 8.36 7.67 -17.20
CA TYR A 119 6.93 7.62 -17.51
C TYR A 119 6.50 6.24 -18.04
N TYR A 120 7.21 5.69 -19.03
CA TYR A 120 6.92 4.35 -19.56
C TYR A 120 7.16 3.25 -18.51
N LEU A 121 8.19 3.41 -17.67
CA LEU A 121 8.43 2.48 -16.58
C LEU A 121 7.28 2.49 -15.57
N GLY A 122 6.72 3.66 -15.23
CA GLY A 122 5.54 3.77 -14.37
C GLY A 122 4.27 3.17 -14.97
N PHE A 123 4.09 3.29 -16.30
CA PHE A 123 3.02 2.61 -17.02
C PHE A 123 3.14 1.08 -16.92
N ILE A 124 4.34 0.55 -17.18
CA ILE A 124 4.64 -0.89 -17.05
C ILE A 124 4.47 -1.34 -15.60
N ASN A 125 4.89 -0.53 -14.62
CA ASN A 125 4.72 -0.81 -13.20
C ASN A 125 3.25 -0.94 -12.81
N SER A 126 2.38 -0.07 -13.35
CA SER A 126 0.93 -0.11 -13.09
C SER A 126 0.32 -1.43 -13.60
N ILE A 127 0.71 -1.88 -14.79
CA ILE A 127 0.27 -3.17 -15.35
C ILE A 127 0.82 -4.34 -14.52
N THR A 128 2.10 -4.30 -14.17
CA THR A 128 2.76 -5.36 -13.38
C THR A 128 2.13 -5.47 -11.99
N SER A 129 1.71 -4.35 -11.39
CA SER A 129 0.98 -4.30 -10.13
C SER A 129 -0.40 -4.93 -10.21
N ILE A 130 -1.18 -4.66 -11.27
CA ILE A 130 -2.47 -5.33 -11.49
C ILE A 130 -2.28 -6.84 -11.61
N LEU A 131 -1.27 -7.28 -12.37
CA LEU A 131 -0.98 -8.71 -12.52
C LEU A 131 -0.54 -9.35 -11.20
N ASN A 132 0.29 -8.66 -10.42
CA ASN A 132 0.71 -9.11 -9.10
C ASN A 132 -0.50 -9.37 -8.20
N ASP A 133 -1.34 -8.35 -8.02
CA ASP A 133 -2.51 -8.43 -7.16
C ASP A 133 -3.48 -9.53 -7.63
N PHE A 134 -3.64 -9.70 -8.95
CA PHE A 134 -4.42 -10.79 -9.50
C PHE A 134 -3.87 -12.18 -9.11
N PHE A 135 -2.56 -12.39 -9.19
CA PHE A 135 -1.95 -13.66 -8.78
C PHE A 135 -1.94 -13.84 -7.25
N ASP A 136 -1.80 -12.78 -6.46
CA ASP A 136 -1.93 -12.87 -4.99
C ASP A 136 -3.37 -13.23 -4.58
N ASP A 137 -4.37 -12.71 -5.30
CA ASP A 137 -5.78 -13.06 -5.11
C ASP A 137 -6.02 -14.55 -5.44
N LEU A 138 -5.51 -15.05 -6.57
CA LEU A 138 -5.61 -16.48 -6.93
C LEU A 138 -4.96 -17.38 -5.87
N TYR A 139 -3.79 -16.99 -5.36
CA TYR A 139 -3.12 -17.69 -4.29
C TYR A 139 -3.93 -17.67 -2.99
N CYS A 140 -4.47 -16.51 -2.62
CA CYS A 140 -5.33 -16.35 -1.45
C CYS A 140 -6.57 -17.25 -1.54
N LEU A 141 -7.30 -17.20 -2.67
CA LEU A 141 -8.50 -17.99 -2.89
C LEU A 141 -8.23 -19.50 -2.86
N GLY A 142 -7.11 -19.97 -3.42
CA GLY A 142 -6.73 -21.37 -3.32
C GLY A 142 -6.29 -21.79 -1.92
N LYS A 143 -5.72 -20.87 -1.12
CA LYS A 143 -5.39 -21.13 0.29
C LYS A 143 -6.62 -21.21 1.19
N VAL A 144 -7.65 -20.41 0.89
CA VAL A 144 -8.96 -20.45 1.58
C VAL A 144 -9.79 -21.67 1.19
N GLY A 145 -9.45 -22.32 0.07
CA GLY A 145 -10.11 -23.54 -0.42
C GLY A 145 -11.26 -23.27 -1.40
N ILE A 146 -11.35 -22.05 -1.94
CA ILE A 146 -12.29 -21.70 -3.01
C ILE A 146 -11.78 -22.20 -4.36
N LEU A 147 -10.46 -22.12 -4.59
CA LEU A 147 -9.80 -22.64 -5.79
C LEU A 147 -8.96 -23.87 -5.46
N ASP A 148 -8.63 -24.65 -6.49
CA ASP A 148 -7.74 -25.80 -6.34
C ASP A 148 -6.36 -25.40 -5.83
N LYS A 149 -5.80 -26.22 -4.94
CA LYS A 149 -4.45 -26.03 -4.39
C LYS A 149 -3.36 -26.02 -5.47
N SER A 150 -3.62 -26.63 -6.63
CA SER A 150 -2.74 -26.61 -7.80
C SER A 150 -2.60 -25.21 -8.40
N VAL A 151 -3.68 -24.43 -8.40
CA VAL A 151 -3.69 -23.02 -8.86
C VAL A 151 -2.90 -22.17 -7.88
N ALA A 152 -3.14 -22.31 -6.57
CA ALA A 152 -2.39 -21.59 -5.54
C ALA A 152 -0.88 -21.84 -5.63
N LYS A 153 -0.47 -23.11 -5.81
CA LYS A 153 0.95 -23.48 -5.92
C LYS A 153 1.65 -22.87 -7.15
N ARG A 154 0.90 -22.61 -8.23
CA ARG A 154 1.42 -21.94 -9.43
C ARG A 154 1.40 -20.42 -9.31
N ALA A 155 0.38 -19.86 -8.66
CA ALA A 155 0.19 -18.42 -8.52
C ALA A 155 1.22 -17.78 -7.56
N GLU A 156 1.53 -18.45 -6.45
CA GLU A 156 2.48 -17.95 -5.44
C GLU A 156 3.86 -17.53 -6.01
N PRO A 157 4.60 -18.38 -6.75
CA PRO A 157 5.91 -17.98 -7.29
C PRO A 157 5.81 -16.88 -8.36
N ILE A 158 4.67 -16.78 -9.06
CA ILE A 158 4.45 -15.71 -10.05
C ILE A 158 4.22 -14.38 -9.32
N ALA A 159 3.37 -14.37 -8.28
CA ALA A 159 3.11 -13.19 -7.47
C ALA A 159 4.39 -12.65 -6.81
N ILE A 160 5.24 -13.51 -6.24
CA ILE A 160 6.52 -13.11 -5.64
C ILE A 160 7.46 -12.46 -6.67
N LYS A 161 7.56 -13.02 -7.88
CA LYS A 161 8.39 -12.45 -8.96
C LYS A 161 7.88 -11.09 -9.42
N LEU A 162 6.56 -10.95 -9.58
CA LEU A 162 5.95 -9.68 -9.95
C LEU A 162 6.10 -8.64 -8.84
N TRP A 163 5.99 -9.04 -7.58
CA TRP A 163 6.22 -8.17 -6.43
C TRP A 163 7.66 -7.66 -6.37
N PHE A 164 8.63 -8.55 -6.60
CA PHE A 164 10.03 -8.17 -6.68
C PHE A 164 10.27 -7.14 -7.81
N LEU A 165 9.68 -7.34 -8.98
CA LEU A 165 9.80 -6.42 -10.10
C LEU A 165 9.16 -5.05 -9.79
N ASN A 166 7.98 -5.03 -9.16
CA ASN A 166 7.32 -3.80 -8.72
C ASN A 166 8.23 -3.01 -7.76
N ILE A 167 8.85 -3.67 -6.78
CA ILE A 167 9.75 -3.01 -5.82
C ILE A 167 10.93 -2.33 -6.56
N ILE A 168 11.51 -2.98 -7.57
CA ILE A 168 12.60 -2.38 -8.36
C ILE A 168 12.12 -1.13 -9.10
N MET A 169 10.95 -1.19 -9.73
CA MET A 169 10.36 -0.06 -10.44
C MET A 169 10.01 1.09 -9.49
N ASP A 170 9.44 0.78 -8.32
CA ASP A 170 9.12 1.76 -7.27
C ASP A 170 10.37 2.45 -6.72
N ILE A 171 11.45 1.70 -6.46
CA ILE A 171 12.74 2.27 -6.03
C ILE A 171 13.28 3.23 -7.08
N HIS A 172 13.26 2.83 -8.35
CA HIS A 172 13.72 3.69 -9.44
C HIS A 172 12.87 4.96 -9.55
N GLU A 173 11.54 4.87 -9.42
CA GLU A 173 10.65 6.02 -9.42
C GLU A 173 10.93 6.97 -8.24
N VAL A 174 11.09 6.44 -7.02
CA VAL A 174 11.38 7.24 -5.82
C VAL A 174 12.73 7.95 -5.95
N ILE A 175 13.77 7.27 -6.43
CA ILE A 175 15.10 7.88 -6.66
C ILE A 175 14.99 9.01 -7.70
N PHE A 176 14.27 8.76 -8.80
CA PHE A 176 14.03 9.79 -9.80
C PHE A 176 13.29 11.01 -9.22
N ARG A 177 12.23 10.79 -8.43
CA ARG A 177 11.49 11.88 -7.77
C ARG A 177 12.36 12.70 -6.82
N ILE A 178 13.24 12.06 -6.05
CA ILE A 178 14.22 12.74 -5.18
C ILE A 178 15.16 13.61 -6.02
N TRP A 179 15.73 13.04 -7.09
CA TRP A 179 16.62 13.77 -7.99
C TRP A 179 15.91 14.98 -8.63
N TYR A 180 14.70 14.77 -9.15
CA TYR A 180 13.89 15.80 -9.80
C TYR A 180 13.54 16.95 -8.85
N LEU A 181 13.12 16.64 -7.62
CA LEU A 181 12.84 17.66 -6.60
C LEU A 181 14.11 18.41 -6.19
N ASN A 182 15.26 17.74 -6.09
CA ASN A 182 16.53 18.40 -5.81
C ASN A 182 16.92 19.39 -6.91
N GLU A 183 16.73 19.01 -8.18
CA GLU A 183 17.00 19.87 -9.32
C GLU A 183 16.07 21.10 -9.34
N GLN A 184 14.78 20.90 -9.09
CA GLN A 184 13.84 22.02 -8.96
C GLN A 184 14.18 22.94 -7.78
N THR A 185 14.58 22.38 -6.63
CA THR A 185 14.99 23.16 -5.46
C THR A 185 16.21 24.04 -5.77
N LYS A 186 17.18 23.51 -6.53
CA LYS A 186 18.37 24.26 -6.95
C LYS A 186 18.02 25.42 -7.88
N LYS A 187 17.15 25.19 -8.86
CA LYS A 187 16.73 26.21 -9.84
C LYS A 187 15.90 27.33 -9.22
N SER A 188 15.11 27.02 -8.20
CA SER A 188 14.21 27.98 -7.54
C SER A 188 14.79 28.59 -6.26
N LYS A 189 16.08 28.37 -5.99
CA LYS A 189 16.77 28.87 -4.80
C LYS A 189 16.76 30.41 -4.79
N GLY A 190 16.18 31.01 -3.75
CA GLY A 190 16.01 32.46 -3.61
C GLY A 190 14.68 33.04 -4.13
N LYS A 191 13.82 32.23 -4.75
CA LYS A 191 12.46 32.62 -5.19
C LYS A 191 11.33 31.96 -4.38
N LEU A 192 11.68 31.07 -3.46
CA LEU A 192 10.72 30.28 -2.71
C LEU A 192 10.30 30.98 -1.41
N SER A 193 9.01 30.97 -1.13
CA SER A 193 8.46 31.35 0.17
C SER A 193 8.89 30.34 1.25
N GLU A 194 8.95 30.76 2.50
CA GLU A 194 9.28 29.92 3.66
C GLU A 194 8.35 28.69 3.76
N ASN A 195 7.06 28.89 3.50
CA ASN A 195 6.06 27.81 3.45
C ASN A 195 6.33 26.77 2.35
N ASP A 196 6.88 27.19 1.21
CA ASP A 196 7.19 26.27 0.10
C ASP A 196 8.45 25.46 0.40
N ILE A 197 9.40 26.05 1.13
CA ILE A 197 10.61 25.37 1.60
C ILE A 197 10.23 24.26 2.58
N GLU A 198 9.31 24.52 3.52
CA GLU A 198 8.83 23.52 4.47
C GLU A 198 8.13 22.35 3.76
N LYS A 199 7.17 22.64 2.87
CA LYS A 199 6.51 21.60 2.05
C LYS A 199 7.49 20.76 1.23
N LEU A 200 8.55 21.35 0.70
CA LEU A 200 9.58 20.62 -0.03
C LEU A 200 10.42 19.72 0.88
N LYS A 201 10.76 20.17 2.10
CA LYS A 201 11.46 19.36 3.09
C LYS A 201 10.61 18.14 3.48
N ASP A 202 9.33 18.35 3.73
CA ASP A 202 8.40 17.26 4.07
C ASP A 202 8.30 16.26 2.93
N LYS A 203 8.08 16.73 1.69
CA LYS A 203 8.05 15.84 0.51
C LYS A 203 9.32 15.01 0.38
N LYS A 204 10.50 15.61 0.58
CA LYS A 204 11.77 14.89 0.53
C LYS A 204 11.87 13.86 1.65
N TYR A 205 11.52 14.24 2.88
CA TYR A 205 11.50 13.33 4.02
C TYR A 205 10.64 12.09 3.72
N TRP A 206 9.42 12.29 3.19
CA TRP A 206 8.52 11.19 2.84
C TRP A 206 9.05 10.30 1.71
N LEU A 207 9.77 10.87 0.74
CA LEU A 207 10.44 10.07 -0.30
C LEU A 207 11.58 9.23 0.26
N TYR A 208 12.40 9.78 1.16
CA TYR A 208 13.45 9.00 1.83
C TYR A 208 12.85 7.90 2.73
N ALA A 209 11.79 8.20 3.47
CA ALA A 209 11.06 7.19 4.25
C ALA A 209 10.52 6.06 3.36
N SER A 210 9.96 6.42 2.19
CA SER A 210 9.49 5.46 1.19
C SER A 210 10.63 4.62 0.63
N LEU A 211 11.80 5.21 0.37
CA LEU A 211 12.99 4.49 -0.10
C LEU A 211 13.48 3.48 0.94
N VAL A 212 13.52 3.85 2.23
CA VAL A 212 13.90 2.94 3.31
C VAL A 212 12.91 1.79 3.41
N LYS A 213 11.60 2.07 3.37
CA LYS A 213 10.56 1.06 3.37
C LYS A 213 10.73 0.09 2.19
N LEU A 214 10.87 0.61 0.97
CA LEU A 214 11.06 -0.19 -0.23
C LEU A 214 12.35 -1.02 -0.17
N SER A 215 13.41 -0.50 0.43
CA SER A 215 14.66 -1.27 0.64
C SER A 215 14.42 -2.45 1.59
N MET A 216 13.62 -2.27 2.64
CA MET A 216 13.25 -3.36 3.54
C MET A 216 12.35 -4.39 2.84
N ASP A 217 11.36 -3.94 2.06
CA ASP A 217 10.49 -4.81 1.27
C ASP A 217 11.31 -5.57 0.20
N PHE A 218 12.31 -4.93 -0.42
CA PHE A 218 13.25 -5.54 -1.37
C PHE A 218 14.06 -6.65 -0.71
N SER A 219 14.64 -6.39 0.46
CA SER A 219 15.35 -7.43 1.22
C SER A 219 14.41 -8.58 1.57
N PHE A 220 13.22 -8.27 2.09
CA PHE A 220 12.20 -9.27 2.48
C PHE A 220 11.81 -10.16 1.29
N CYS A 221 11.40 -9.56 0.17
CA CYS A 221 11.00 -10.30 -1.02
C CYS A 221 12.18 -11.03 -1.67
N GLY A 222 13.38 -10.46 -1.59
CA GLY A 222 14.61 -11.13 -2.04
C GLY A 222 14.90 -12.40 -1.25
N TYR A 223 14.69 -12.41 0.08
CA TYR A 223 14.80 -13.64 0.87
C TYR A 223 13.84 -14.73 0.36
N ASP A 224 12.59 -14.38 0.10
CA ASP A 224 11.57 -15.33 -0.39
C ASP A 224 11.86 -15.80 -1.83
N LEU A 225 12.45 -14.95 -2.69
CA LEU A 225 12.74 -15.28 -4.08
C LEU A 225 14.02 -16.12 -4.27
N PHE A 226 15.06 -15.87 -3.48
CA PHE A 226 16.36 -16.54 -3.58
C PHE A 226 16.55 -17.68 -2.59
N GLU A 227 15.52 -18.01 -1.79
CA GLU A 227 15.54 -19.08 -0.79
C GLU A 227 16.77 -19.01 0.16
N CYS A 228 17.24 -17.80 0.46
CA CYS A 228 18.47 -17.59 1.21
C CYS A 228 18.30 -18.03 2.68
N THR A 229 19.19 -18.91 3.15
CA THR A 229 19.14 -19.60 4.46
C THR A 229 19.63 -18.75 5.65
N PHE A 230 19.22 -17.47 5.76
CA PHE A 230 19.45 -16.68 6.98
C PHE A 230 18.29 -16.82 7.97
N SER A 231 18.56 -16.66 9.27
CA SER A 231 17.62 -17.05 10.33
C SER A 231 16.25 -16.33 10.25
N ASP A 232 15.17 -17.08 10.50
CA ASP A 232 13.76 -16.62 10.59
C ASP A 232 13.54 -15.33 11.42
N GLY A 233 14.47 -15.02 12.33
CA GLY A 233 14.44 -13.81 13.15
C GLY A 233 14.59 -12.51 12.36
N VAL A 234 15.42 -12.51 11.31
CA VAL A 234 15.64 -11.30 10.49
C VAL A 234 14.36 -10.96 9.74
N GLN A 235 13.70 -11.96 9.15
CA GLN A 235 12.41 -11.80 8.47
C GLN A 235 11.31 -11.30 9.42
N ALA A 236 11.32 -11.74 10.69
CA ALA A 236 10.36 -11.31 11.69
C ALA A 236 10.57 -9.83 12.11
N VAL A 237 11.83 -9.41 12.32
CA VAL A 237 12.18 -8.05 12.74
C VAL A 237 11.95 -7.05 11.60
N THR A 238 12.41 -7.36 10.37
CA THR A 238 12.22 -6.48 9.22
C THR A 238 10.74 -6.28 8.91
N GLY A 239 9.93 -7.35 8.96
CA GLY A 239 8.49 -7.26 8.76
C GLY A 239 7.75 -6.46 9.83
N PHE A 240 8.22 -6.48 11.09
CA PHE A 240 7.69 -5.66 12.17
C PHE A 240 8.00 -4.17 11.98
N VAL A 241 9.25 -3.83 11.68
CA VAL A 241 9.69 -2.45 11.42
C VAL A 241 8.93 -1.87 10.22
N ALA A 242 8.79 -2.62 9.13
CA ALA A 242 8.02 -2.22 7.96
C ALA A 242 6.53 -1.96 8.31
N GLY A 243 5.95 -2.78 9.19
CA GLY A 243 4.58 -2.61 9.67
C GLY A 243 4.38 -1.33 10.50
N MET A 244 5.32 -1.03 11.40
CA MET A 244 5.30 0.20 12.20
C MET A 244 5.44 1.45 11.32
N LEU A 245 6.43 1.48 10.43
CA LEU A 245 6.66 2.61 9.52
C LEU A 245 5.43 2.88 8.63
N SER A 246 4.79 1.82 8.14
CA SER A 246 3.56 1.94 7.33
C SER A 246 2.38 2.54 8.11
N ARG A 247 2.30 2.30 9.43
CA ARG A 247 1.27 2.89 10.31
C ARG A 247 1.53 4.38 10.55
N TYR A 248 2.79 4.76 10.80
CA TYR A 248 3.18 6.17 11.01
C TYR A 248 2.96 7.03 9.76
N GLN A 249 3.25 6.48 8.58
CA GLN A 249 2.97 7.16 7.31
C GLN A 249 1.47 7.40 7.11
N PHE A 250 0.62 6.44 7.49
CA PHE A 250 -0.83 6.56 7.36
C PHE A 250 -1.45 7.57 8.33
N SER A 251 -0.96 7.64 9.58
CA SER A 251 -1.47 8.61 10.57
C SER A 251 -1.13 10.05 10.24
N HIS A 252 -0.02 10.30 9.53
CA HIS A 252 0.38 11.65 9.16
C HIS A 252 -0.24 12.14 7.84
N LEU A 253 -0.52 11.23 6.90
CA LEU A 253 -1.28 11.57 5.66
C LEU A 253 -2.73 12.00 5.93
N TRP A 254 -3.23 11.80 7.15
CA TRP A 254 -4.63 12.07 7.54
C TRP A 254 -4.79 13.10 8.68
N SER A 255 -3.68 13.75 9.09
CA SER A 255 -3.68 14.89 10.01
C SER A 255 -3.41 16.18 9.26
#